data_AF-A0A6G0Q441-F1
#
_entry.id   AF-A0A6G0Q441-F1
#
_cell.length_a   1.000
_cell.length_b   1.000
_cell.length_c   1.000
_cell.angle_alpha   90.00
_cell.angle_beta   90.00
_cell.angle_gamma   90.00
#
_symmetry.space_group_name_H-M   'P 1'
#
loop_
_entity.id
_entity.type
_entity.pdbx_description
1 polymer ?
#
loop_
_entity_poly.entity_id
_entity_poly.type
_entity_poly.pdbx_seq_one_letter_code
_entity_poly.pdbx_strand_id
1 'polypeptide(L)'
;MLKVTSALRVLAYAMSADALDENLEMSDTVIYNNVTHFVEAVDKQFGSEYLRSQNETDMQRLLQMNARRGFVGMWCSIDCMQWEWQNCSSGWAGQFKGKEKKPTVVLEACADQELWIWHASFGWPGSLNDLDILDRSPVFDDLMNGTAPRVNFKINGHEYNMAYCLADGIYPDWAVLIKTLSQPRGNKQKKIAAVQEALRKDVERAFGVLQARE
;
A
#
# COMPACT_ATOMS: atom_id res chain seq x y z
N MET A 1 -21.42 -22.05 10.99
CA MET A 1 -21.39 -20.68 11.53
C MET A 1 -20.15 -20.44 12.40
N LEU A 2 -19.94 -21.24 13.46
CA LEU A 2 -18.80 -21.10 14.39
C LEU A 2 -17.41 -21.06 13.72
N LYS A 3 -17.15 -21.87 12.69
CA LYS A 3 -15.87 -21.85 11.95
C LYS A 3 -15.55 -20.47 11.37
N VAL A 4 -16.50 -19.88 10.64
CA VAL A 4 -16.36 -18.54 10.05
C VAL A 4 -16.28 -17.48 11.13
N THR A 5 -17.10 -17.60 12.18
CA THR A 5 -17.06 -16.66 13.32
C THR A 5 -15.70 -16.67 14.02
N SER A 6 -15.11 -17.84 14.25
CA SER A 6 -13.77 -17.95 14.86
C SER A 6 -12.71 -17.26 13.99
N ALA A 7 -12.72 -17.50 12.67
CA ALA A 7 -11.78 -16.87 11.75
C ALA A 7 -11.94 -15.33 11.71
N LEU A 8 -13.18 -14.84 11.62
CA LEU A 8 -13.47 -13.41 11.63
C LEU A 8 -13.06 -12.75 12.94
N ARG A 9 -13.22 -13.42 14.09
CA ARG A 9 -12.78 -12.85 15.37
C ARG A 9 -11.26 -12.74 15.48
N VAL A 10 -10.52 -13.73 14.97
CA VAL A 10 -9.04 -13.63 14.88
C VAL A 10 -8.65 -12.47 13.97
N LEU A 11 -9.22 -12.40 12.77
CA LEU A 11 -8.80 -11.42 11.75
C LEU A 11 -9.25 -9.99 12.05
N ALA A 12 -10.47 -9.79 12.55
CA ALA A 12 -11.03 -8.46 12.77
C ALA A 12 -10.64 -7.86 14.13
N TYR A 13 -10.44 -8.68 15.15
CA TYR A 13 -10.17 -8.21 16.52
C TYR A 13 -8.78 -8.60 17.03
N ALA A 14 -7.96 -9.23 16.18
CA ALA A 14 -6.62 -9.71 16.55
C ALA A 14 -6.64 -10.56 17.84
N MET A 15 -7.69 -11.37 18.03
CA MET A 15 -7.82 -12.27 19.18
C MET A 15 -6.85 -13.46 19.04
N SER A 16 -6.24 -13.87 20.14
CA SER A 16 -5.49 -15.14 20.18
C SER A 16 -6.42 -16.33 20.06
N ALA A 17 -5.88 -17.46 19.60
CA ALA A 17 -6.59 -18.72 19.57
C ALA A 17 -7.05 -19.13 20.98
N ASP A 18 -6.16 -19.00 21.97
CA ASP A 18 -6.42 -19.27 23.39
C ASP A 18 -7.66 -18.52 23.91
N ALA A 19 -7.78 -17.23 23.59
CA ALA A 19 -8.91 -16.40 24.03
C ALA A 19 -10.24 -16.79 23.34
N LEU A 20 -10.17 -17.45 22.19
CA LEU A 20 -11.33 -17.92 21.45
C LEU A 20 -11.71 -19.35 21.84
N ASP A 21 -10.76 -20.19 22.26
CA ASP A 21 -11.05 -21.52 22.80
C ASP A 21 -11.99 -21.43 24.00
N GLU A 22 -11.70 -20.53 24.95
CA GLU A 22 -12.56 -20.30 26.13
C GLU A 22 -13.97 -19.82 25.77
N ASN A 23 -14.13 -19.11 24.65
CA ASN A 23 -15.40 -18.50 24.24
C ASN A 23 -16.24 -19.38 23.29
N LEU A 24 -15.58 -20.23 22.49
CA LEU A 24 -16.20 -21.00 21.41
C LEU A 24 -16.04 -22.52 21.60
N GLU A 25 -15.34 -22.95 22.65
CA GLU A 25 -15.00 -24.35 22.96
C GLU A 25 -14.33 -25.04 21.77
N MET A 26 -13.28 -24.41 21.23
CA MET A 26 -12.54 -24.84 20.04
C MET A 26 -11.04 -24.80 20.30
N SER A 27 -10.39 -25.97 20.25
CA SER A 27 -8.93 -26.05 20.36
C SER A 27 -8.22 -25.12 19.37
N ASP A 28 -7.06 -24.60 19.76
CA ASP A 28 -6.28 -23.66 18.93
C ASP A 28 -6.04 -24.16 17.51
N THR A 29 -5.69 -25.45 17.35
CA THR A 29 -5.46 -26.05 16.02
C THR A 29 -6.68 -25.94 15.11
N VAL A 30 -7.89 -26.04 15.66
CA VAL A 30 -9.15 -25.88 14.91
C VAL A 30 -9.35 -24.41 14.53
N ILE A 31 -9.04 -23.47 15.42
CA ILE A 31 -9.13 -22.03 15.13
C ILE A 31 -8.16 -21.66 14.01
N TYR A 32 -6.90 -22.09 14.09
CA TYR A 32 -5.91 -21.87 13.03
C TYR A 32 -6.38 -22.45 11.69
N ASN A 33 -6.86 -23.70 11.67
CA ASN A 33 -7.40 -24.31 10.45
C ASN A 33 -8.61 -23.54 9.90
N ASN A 34 -9.47 -22.99 10.76
CA ASN A 34 -10.60 -22.16 10.33
C ASN A 34 -10.13 -20.85 9.69
N VAL A 35 -9.12 -20.18 10.26
CA VAL A 35 -8.52 -18.97 9.68
C VAL A 35 -7.91 -19.29 8.32
N THR A 36 -7.12 -20.36 8.21
CA THR A 36 -6.50 -20.78 6.94
C THR A 36 -7.56 -21.03 5.87
N HIS A 37 -8.56 -21.87 6.14
CA HIS A 37 -9.63 -22.13 5.17
C HIS A 37 -10.44 -20.88 4.81
N PHE A 38 -10.63 -19.95 5.75
CA PHE A 38 -11.31 -18.69 5.48
C PHE A 38 -10.50 -17.82 4.53
N VAL A 39 -9.20 -17.65 4.77
CA VAL A 39 -8.30 -16.88 3.89
C VAL A 39 -8.22 -17.51 2.50
N GLU A 40 -8.10 -18.84 2.41
CA GLU A 40 -8.12 -19.57 1.13
C GLU A 40 -9.44 -19.37 0.38
N ALA A 41 -10.57 -19.34 1.08
CA ALA A 41 -11.87 -19.07 0.46
C ALA A 41 -11.99 -17.62 -0.04
N VAL A 42 -11.45 -16.65 0.72
CA VAL A 42 -11.37 -15.24 0.31
C VAL A 42 -10.49 -15.10 -0.93
N ASP A 43 -9.30 -15.70 -0.94
CA ASP A 43 -8.40 -15.69 -2.09
C ASP A 43 -9.04 -16.35 -3.32
N LYS A 44 -9.67 -17.52 -3.15
CA LYS A 44 -10.38 -18.18 -4.24
C LYS A 44 -11.51 -17.32 -4.83
N GLN A 45 -12.20 -16.56 -3.99
CA GLN A 45 -13.35 -15.76 -4.40
C GLN A 45 -12.96 -14.39 -4.99
N PHE A 46 -11.92 -13.76 -4.44
CA PHE A 46 -11.57 -12.37 -4.70
C PHE A 46 -10.16 -12.17 -5.25
N GLY A 47 -9.27 -13.16 -5.10
CA GLY A 47 -7.85 -13.05 -5.42
C GLY A 47 -7.58 -12.75 -6.90
N SER A 48 -8.38 -13.32 -7.81
CA SER A 48 -8.27 -13.02 -9.25
C SER A 48 -8.56 -11.57 -9.62
N GLU A 49 -9.23 -10.81 -8.74
CA GLU A 49 -9.53 -9.39 -8.96
C GLU A 49 -8.63 -8.51 -8.10
N TYR A 50 -8.50 -8.79 -6.81
CA TYR A 50 -7.88 -7.91 -5.81
C TYR A 50 -6.47 -8.33 -5.37
N LEU A 51 -6.08 -9.61 -5.51
CA LEU A 51 -4.78 -10.14 -5.06
C LEU A 51 -3.92 -10.57 -6.26
N ARG A 52 -3.79 -9.68 -7.25
CA ARG A 52 -2.98 -9.90 -8.45
C ARG A 52 -2.23 -8.63 -8.83
N SER A 53 -1.12 -8.79 -9.57
CA SER A 53 -0.46 -7.66 -10.20
C SER A 53 -1.38 -6.96 -11.23
N GLN A 54 -1.17 -5.65 -11.41
CA GLN A 54 -1.79 -4.91 -12.51
C GLN A 54 -1.49 -5.55 -13.87
N ASN A 55 -2.51 -5.61 -14.73
CA ASN A 55 -2.36 -5.99 -16.13
C ASN A 55 -2.40 -4.75 -17.04
N GLU A 56 -2.30 -4.96 -18.36
CA GLU A 56 -2.31 -3.86 -19.33
C GLU A 56 -3.60 -3.03 -19.30
N THR A 57 -4.75 -3.65 -19.05
CA THR A 57 -6.05 -2.97 -18.94
C THR A 57 -6.08 -2.06 -17.71
N ASP A 58 -5.61 -2.56 -16.57
CA ASP A 58 -5.53 -1.75 -15.34
C ASP A 58 -4.59 -0.56 -15.54
N MET A 59 -3.41 -0.79 -16.14
CA MET A 59 -2.47 0.29 -16.40
C MET A 59 -3.04 1.34 -17.35
N GLN A 60 -3.70 0.94 -18.44
CA GLN A 60 -4.36 1.88 -19.35
C GLN A 60 -5.44 2.71 -18.64
N ARG A 61 -6.23 2.08 -17.76
CA ARG A 61 -7.25 2.74 -16.95
C ARG A 61 -6.65 3.79 -16.03
N LEU A 62 -5.60 3.42 -15.30
CA LEU A 62 -4.88 4.32 -14.36
C LEU A 62 -4.25 5.51 -15.08
N LEU A 63 -3.57 5.25 -16.20
CA LEU A 63 -2.97 6.30 -17.03
C LEU A 63 -4.02 7.25 -17.59
N GLN A 64 -5.16 6.74 -18.07
CA GLN A 64 -6.24 7.57 -18.58
C GLN A 64 -6.87 8.42 -17.47
N MET A 65 -7.08 7.83 -16.30
CA MET A 65 -7.63 8.49 -15.12
C MET A 65 -6.75 9.66 -14.67
N ASN A 66 -5.45 9.45 -14.54
CA ASN A 66 -4.52 10.50 -14.12
C ASN A 66 -4.23 11.52 -15.25
N ALA A 67 -4.27 11.12 -16.52
CA ALA A 67 -4.20 12.06 -17.64
C ALA A 67 -5.35 13.09 -17.62
N ARG A 68 -6.58 12.68 -17.25
CA ARG A 68 -7.72 13.61 -17.07
C ARG A 68 -7.50 14.62 -15.95
N ARG A 69 -6.62 14.31 -14.99
CA ARG A 69 -6.22 15.19 -13.88
C ARG A 69 -5.00 16.04 -14.23
N GLY A 70 -4.48 15.93 -15.45
CA GLY A 70 -3.33 16.67 -15.96
C GLY A 70 -1.98 15.96 -15.82
N PHE A 71 -1.95 14.69 -15.42
CA PHE A 71 -0.73 13.92 -15.15
C PHE A 71 -0.65 12.70 -16.06
N VAL A 72 -0.24 12.94 -17.30
CA VAL A 72 0.02 11.89 -18.29
C VAL A 72 1.19 11.03 -17.82
N GLY A 73 1.06 9.70 -17.90
CA GLY A 73 2.11 8.77 -17.49
C GLY A 73 2.09 8.37 -16.01
N MET A 74 1.23 8.99 -15.19
CA MET A 74 1.13 8.69 -13.77
C MET A 74 0.33 7.42 -13.53
N TRP A 75 0.94 6.47 -12.82
CA TRP A 75 0.32 5.22 -12.37
C TRP A 75 -0.47 5.41 -11.07
N CYS A 76 0.18 5.87 -10.01
CA CYS A 76 -0.38 6.00 -8.66
C CYS A 76 0.40 7.06 -7.85
N SER A 77 0.03 7.24 -6.58
CA SER A 77 0.96 7.80 -5.59
C SER A 77 1.47 6.72 -4.64
N ILE A 78 2.69 6.90 -4.15
CA ILE A 78 3.39 5.99 -3.24
C ILE A 78 3.74 6.74 -1.95
N ASP A 79 3.52 6.08 -0.82
CA ASP A 79 3.92 6.60 0.49
C ASP A 79 3.99 5.47 1.53
N CYS A 80 4.59 5.75 2.68
CA CYS A 80 4.62 4.87 3.84
C CYS A 80 3.71 5.39 4.97
N MET A 81 3.05 4.47 5.68
CA MET A 81 2.33 4.75 6.91
C MET A 81 2.88 3.91 8.05
N GLN A 82 3.12 4.54 9.20
CA GLN A 82 3.36 3.82 10.45
C GLN A 82 2.02 3.42 11.08
N TRP A 83 1.84 2.13 11.27
CA TRP A 83 0.66 1.52 11.89
C TRP A 83 1.00 1.07 13.31
N GLU A 84 0.21 1.47 14.31
CA GLU A 84 0.39 1.04 15.70
C GLU A 84 0.04 -0.44 15.85
N TRP A 85 0.99 -1.26 16.28
CA TRP A 85 0.74 -2.68 16.54
C TRP A 85 0.20 -2.87 17.96
N GLN A 86 -1.10 -2.59 18.15
CA GLN A 86 -1.75 -2.57 19.46
C GLN A 86 -1.54 -3.87 20.26
N ASN A 87 -1.68 -5.03 19.61
CA ASN A 87 -1.51 -6.35 20.21
C ASN A 87 -0.10 -6.94 19.98
N CYS A 88 0.93 -6.11 19.85
CA CYS A 88 2.31 -6.57 19.71
C CYS A 88 2.75 -7.32 20.97
N SER A 89 3.21 -8.57 20.81
CA SER A 89 3.70 -9.35 21.94
C SER A 89 4.99 -8.76 22.51
N SER A 90 5.24 -8.98 23.80
CA SER A 90 6.41 -8.41 24.48
C SER A 90 7.74 -8.85 23.86
N GLY A 91 7.79 -10.03 23.25
CA GLY A 91 8.99 -10.56 22.56
C GLY A 91 9.35 -9.79 21.30
N TRP A 92 8.35 -9.25 20.58
CA TRP A 92 8.56 -8.45 19.36
C TRP A 92 8.62 -6.95 19.65
N ALA A 93 8.02 -6.50 20.75
CA ALA A 93 7.94 -5.09 21.11
C ALA A 93 9.29 -4.38 21.12
N GLY A 94 10.39 -5.06 21.49
CA GLY A 94 11.73 -4.47 21.47
C GLY A 94 12.21 -4.07 20.07
N GLN A 95 11.96 -4.91 19.06
CA GLN A 95 12.38 -4.67 17.67
C GLN A 95 11.48 -3.65 16.96
N PHE A 96 10.20 -3.60 17.33
CA PHE A 96 9.18 -2.77 16.66
C PHE A 96 8.90 -1.44 17.37
N LYS A 97 9.45 -1.22 18.57
CA LYS A 97 9.39 0.09 19.26
C LYS A 97 10.45 1.03 18.70
N GLY A 98 10.00 1.93 17.81
CA GLY A 98 10.79 3.05 17.32
C GLY A 98 10.70 4.30 18.21
N LYS A 99 10.72 5.48 17.59
CA LYS A 99 10.61 6.79 18.26
C LYS A 99 9.25 7.01 18.96
N GLU A 100 8.20 6.39 18.44
CA GLU A 100 6.81 6.52 18.89
C GLU A 100 6.53 5.92 20.30
N LYS A 101 7.53 5.33 20.96
CA LYS A 101 7.44 4.62 22.27
C LYS A 101 6.44 3.46 22.31
N LYS A 102 5.69 3.25 21.24
CA LYS A 102 4.79 2.13 20.97
C LYS A 102 5.35 1.27 19.84
N PRO A 103 5.05 -0.03 19.81
CA PRO A 103 5.42 -0.88 18.70
C PRO A 103 4.63 -0.48 17.45
N THR A 104 5.33 -0.21 16.36
CA THR A 104 4.73 0.18 15.09
C THR A 104 5.29 -0.67 13.95
N VAL A 105 4.46 -0.91 12.94
CA VAL A 105 4.81 -1.59 11.70
C VAL A 105 4.58 -0.64 10.52
N VAL A 106 5.40 -0.72 9.47
CA VAL A 106 5.23 0.13 8.28
C VAL A 106 4.39 -0.58 7.25
N LEU A 107 3.44 0.17 6.66
CA LEU A 107 2.75 -0.13 5.41
C LEU A 107 3.26 0.83 4.33
N GLU A 108 4.03 0.33 3.36
CA GLU A 108 4.24 1.03 2.10
C GLU A 108 3.12 0.65 1.14
N ALA A 109 2.52 1.63 0.48
CA ALA A 109 1.48 1.36 -0.50
C ALA A 109 1.60 2.24 -1.74
N CYS A 110 1.16 1.69 -2.87
CA CYS A 110 0.81 2.46 -4.06
C CYS A 110 -0.71 2.46 -4.19
N ALA A 111 -1.33 3.63 -4.18
CA ALA A 111 -2.78 3.73 -4.32
C ALA A 111 -3.21 4.75 -5.38
N ASP A 112 -4.40 4.51 -5.92
CA ASP A 112 -5.04 5.41 -6.86
C ASP A 112 -6.13 6.27 -6.22
N GLN A 113 -6.75 7.16 -7.01
CA GLN A 113 -7.76 8.07 -6.47
C GLN A 113 -9.04 7.35 -5.99
N GLU A 114 -9.29 6.13 -6.44
CA GLU A 114 -10.47 5.34 -6.07
C GLU A 114 -10.21 4.48 -4.83
N LEU A 115 -9.07 4.70 -4.16
CA LEU A 115 -8.61 3.97 -2.97
C LEU A 115 -8.16 2.54 -3.30
N TRP A 116 -7.99 2.19 -4.58
CA TRP A 116 -7.44 0.88 -4.93
C TRP A 116 -5.96 0.85 -4.62
N ILE A 117 -5.53 -0.18 -3.89
CA ILE A 117 -4.13 -0.42 -3.54
C ILE A 117 -3.56 -1.39 -4.56
N TRP A 118 -2.61 -0.92 -5.37
CA TRP A 118 -1.97 -1.69 -6.43
C TRP A 118 -0.68 -2.39 -5.98
N HIS A 119 -0.05 -1.84 -4.95
CA HIS A 119 1.07 -2.46 -4.24
C HIS A 119 0.92 -2.20 -2.76
N ALA A 120 1.23 -3.21 -1.95
CA ALA A 120 1.31 -3.11 -0.50
C ALA A 120 2.48 -3.95 0.01
N SER A 121 3.36 -3.34 0.82
CA SER A 121 4.43 -4.01 1.55
C SER A 121 4.26 -3.70 3.03
N PHE A 122 4.09 -4.74 3.85
CA PHE A 122 3.71 -4.60 5.26
C PHE A 122 4.60 -5.45 6.17
N GLY A 123 4.76 -5.01 7.42
CA GLY A 123 5.39 -5.80 8.48
C GLY A 123 6.83 -5.40 8.82
N TRP A 124 7.35 -4.33 8.21
CA TRP A 124 8.63 -3.76 8.58
C TRP A 124 8.56 -2.99 9.91
N PRO A 125 9.63 -2.94 10.73
CA PRO A 125 9.64 -2.13 11.94
C PRO A 125 9.43 -0.65 11.66
N GLY A 126 8.57 0.04 12.43
CA GLY A 126 8.32 1.48 12.29
C GLY A 126 9.49 2.38 12.71
N SER A 127 10.63 1.81 13.08
CA SER A 127 11.90 2.53 13.19
C SER A 127 12.56 2.80 11.83
N LEU A 128 12.18 2.05 10.79
CA LEU A 128 12.64 2.25 9.43
C LEU A 128 11.92 3.45 8.80
N ASN A 129 12.67 4.27 8.07
CA ASN A 129 12.12 5.38 7.28
C ASN A 129 11.74 4.91 5.87
N ASP A 130 11.10 5.77 5.10
CA ASP A 130 10.63 5.50 3.74
C ASP A 130 11.73 4.99 2.80
N LEU A 131 12.96 5.51 2.92
CA LEU A 131 14.08 5.06 2.09
C LEU A 131 14.54 3.66 2.45
N ASP A 132 14.60 3.36 3.74
CA ASP A 132 14.88 2.02 4.25
C ASP A 132 13.85 0.99 3.74
N ILE A 133 12.58 1.39 3.66
CA ILE A 133 11.53 0.52 3.15
C ILE A 133 11.63 0.36 1.64
N LEU A 134 11.82 1.46 0.91
CA LEU A 134 11.96 1.46 -0.54
C LEU A 134 13.09 0.54 -1.02
N ASP A 135 14.24 0.57 -0.35
CA ASP A 135 15.40 -0.29 -0.68
C ASP A 135 15.12 -1.80 -0.49
N ARG A 136 14.09 -2.15 0.28
CA ARG A 136 13.70 -3.54 0.59
C ARG A 136 12.38 -3.93 -0.06
N SER A 137 11.72 -2.99 -0.74
CA SER A 137 10.38 -3.16 -1.26
C SER A 137 10.37 -3.84 -2.63
N PRO A 138 9.42 -4.76 -2.88
CA PRO A 138 9.23 -5.34 -4.21
C PRO A 138 8.44 -4.42 -5.17
N VAL A 139 8.14 -3.17 -4.79
CA VAL A 139 7.26 -2.25 -5.54
C VAL A 139 7.63 -2.07 -7.01
N PHE A 140 8.91 -2.20 -7.35
CA PHE A 140 9.41 -2.08 -8.72
C PHE A 140 10.02 -3.38 -9.28
N ASP A 141 9.83 -4.53 -8.63
CA ASP A 141 10.39 -5.80 -9.08
C ASP A 141 9.90 -6.17 -10.48
N ASP A 142 8.62 -5.98 -10.77
CA ASP A 142 8.06 -6.25 -12.10
C ASP A 142 8.73 -5.40 -13.19
N LEU A 143 9.06 -4.15 -12.85
CA LEU A 143 9.76 -3.27 -13.77
C LEU A 143 11.21 -3.72 -13.98
N MET A 144 11.91 -4.07 -12.90
CA MET A 144 13.31 -4.53 -12.94
C MET A 144 13.45 -5.87 -13.69
N ASN A 145 12.45 -6.75 -13.55
CA ASN A 145 12.39 -8.05 -14.21
C ASN A 145 11.84 -7.97 -15.64
N GLY A 146 11.38 -6.78 -16.09
CA GLY A 146 10.80 -6.60 -17.42
C GLY A 146 9.43 -7.27 -17.61
N THR A 147 8.75 -7.61 -16.51
CA THR A 147 7.41 -8.23 -16.49
C THR A 147 6.28 -7.22 -16.29
N ALA A 148 6.62 -5.96 -15.96
CA ALA A 148 5.65 -4.88 -15.83
C ALA A 148 4.84 -4.67 -17.13
N PRO A 149 3.54 -4.30 -17.03
CA PRO A 149 2.73 -4.06 -18.21
C PRO A 149 3.30 -2.93 -19.08
N ARG A 150 3.22 -3.11 -20.40
CA ARG A 150 3.73 -2.11 -21.35
C ARG A 150 2.88 -0.86 -21.32
N VAL A 151 3.54 0.29 -21.24
CA VAL A 151 2.90 1.59 -21.32
C VAL A 151 3.57 2.42 -22.40
N ASN A 152 2.83 3.29 -23.07
CA ASN A 152 3.37 4.25 -24.02
C ASN A 152 2.58 5.55 -23.94
N PHE A 153 3.26 6.67 -23.76
CA PHE A 153 2.64 7.99 -23.76
C PHE A 153 3.59 9.06 -24.31
N LYS A 154 3.04 10.23 -24.64
CA LYS A 154 3.81 11.37 -25.18
C LYS A 154 3.69 12.60 -24.30
N ILE A 155 4.83 13.23 -24.03
CA ILE A 155 4.89 14.55 -23.38
C ILE A 155 5.81 15.43 -24.22
N ASN A 156 5.32 16.59 -24.65
CA ASN A 156 6.08 17.54 -25.48
C ASN A 156 6.73 16.90 -26.74
N GLY A 157 6.09 15.91 -27.35
CA GLY A 157 6.60 15.20 -28.52
C GLY A 157 7.61 14.09 -28.23
N HIS A 158 8.03 13.92 -26.97
CA HIS A 158 8.88 12.82 -26.54
C HIS A 158 8.03 11.61 -26.15
N GLU A 159 8.44 10.43 -26.60
CA GLU A 159 7.83 9.15 -26.25
C GLU A 159 8.44 8.59 -24.97
N TYR A 160 7.57 8.10 -24.09
CA TYR A 160 7.94 7.46 -22.85
C TYR A 160 7.25 6.10 -22.78
N ASN A 161 7.98 5.09 -22.33
CA ASN A 161 7.53 3.71 -22.22
C ASN A 161 7.50 3.19 -20.76
N MET A 162 7.64 4.11 -19.79
CA MET A 162 7.68 3.79 -18.37
C MET A 162 6.77 4.75 -17.62
N ALA A 163 5.82 4.19 -16.86
CA ALA A 163 4.94 4.96 -16.00
C ALA A 163 5.71 5.42 -14.76
N TYR A 164 5.20 6.45 -14.08
CA TYR A 164 5.77 6.96 -12.85
C TYR A 164 4.73 7.05 -11.73
N CYS A 165 5.22 7.05 -10.49
CA CYS A 165 4.43 7.34 -9.29
C CYS A 165 4.73 8.76 -8.81
N LEU A 166 3.75 9.39 -8.15
CA LEU A 166 4.03 10.57 -7.33
C LEU A 166 4.50 10.14 -5.94
N ALA A 167 5.57 10.76 -5.46
CA ALA A 167 6.17 10.49 -4.16
C ALA A 167 6.53 11.78 -3.41
N ASP A 168 6.79 11.68 -2.11
CA ASP A 168 7.25 12.81 -1.31
C ASP A 168 8.71 13.21 -1.64
N GLY A 169 9.11 14.41 -1.24
CA GLY A 169 10.41 15.01 -1.48
C GLY A 169 11.61 14.20 -0.97
N ILE A 170 11.39 13.30 0.00
CA ILE A 170 12.43 12.46 0.60
C ILE A 170 12.87 11.30 -0.30
N TYR A 171 12.04 10.91 -1.26
CA TYR A 171 12.32 9.80 -2.17
C TYR A 171 13.49 10.12 -3.12
N PRO A 172 14.24 9.12 -3.60
CA PRO A 172 15.37 9.33 -4.49
C PRO A 172 14.91 9.84 -5.87
N ASP A 173 15.84 10.45 -6.61
CA ASP A 173 15.60 10.91 -7.99
C ASP A 173 15.64 9.73 -8.96
N TRP A 174 14.63 8.86 -8.91
CA TRP A 174 14.45 7.75 -9.83
C TRP A 174 13.54 8.13 -10.98
N ALA A 175 13.77 7.58 -12.17
CA ALA A 175 12.97 7.87 -13.36
C ALA A 175 11.49 7.44 -13.22
N VAL A 176 11.19 6.55 -12.27
CA VAL A 176 9.83 6.09 -11.94
C VAL A 176 9.15 6.93 -10.84
N LEU A 177 9.86 7.89 -10.25
CA LEU A 177 9.35 8.72 -9.15
C LEU A 177 9.36 10.18 -9.58
N ILE A 178 8.20 10.83 -9.48
CA ILE A 178 8.07 12.27 -9.67
C ILE A 178 7.69 12.90 -8.34
N LYS A 179 8.52 13.83 -7.89
CA LYS A 179 8.34 14.54 -6.63
C LYS A 179 7.63 15.88 -6.84
N THR A 180 6.90 16.31 -5.82
CA THR A 180 6.34 17.67 -5.78
C THR A 180 7.48 18.69 -5.84
N LEU A 181 7.31 19.77 -6.60
CA LEU A 181 8.27 20.87 -6.63
C LEU A 181 8.42 21.49 -5.24
N SER A 182 9.59 21.32 -4.62
CA SER A 182 9.88 21.78 -3.25
C SER A 182 9.96 23.31 -3.11
N GLN A 183 10.39 24.02 -4.16
CA GLN A 183 10.51 25.48 -4.17
C GLN A 183 9.90 26.09 -5.44
N PRO A 184 8.55 26.11 -5.56
CA PRO A 184 7.89 26.61 -6.75
C PRO A 184 8.02 28.14 -6.89
N ARG A 185 8.61 28.58 -8.00
CA ARG A 185 8.81 29.99 -8.37
C ARG A 185 7.71 30.46 -9.33
N GLY A 186 7.07 31.57 -8.96
CA GLY A 186 5.98 32.17 -9.73
C GLY A 186 4.68 31.38 -9.69
N ASN A 187 3.62 31.96 -10.26
CA ASN A 187 2.26 31.43 -10.13
C ASN A 187 2.06 30.08 -10.85
N LYS A 188 2.78 29.85 -11.96
CA LYS A 188 2.67 28.61 -12.73
C LYS A 188 3.18 27.40 -11.93
N GLN A 189 4.40 27.49 -11.37
CA GLN A 189 4.96 26.39 -10.59
C GLN A 189 4.18 26.16 -9.29
N LYS A 190 3.70 27.22 -8.64
CA LYS A 190 2.87 27.09 -7.43
C LYS A 190 1.58 26.31 -7.71
N LYS A 191 0.92 26.58 -8.85
CA LYS A 191 -0.26 25.82 -9.28
C LYS A 191 0.07 24.36 -9.56
N ILE A 192 1.15 24.08 -10.27
CA ILE A 192 1.58 22.70 -10.56
C ILE A 192 1.89 21.94 -9.27
N ALA A 193 2.67 22.54 -8.37
CA ALA A 193 3.02 21.95 -7.09
C ALA A 193 1.78 21.64 -6.23
N ALA A 194 0.80 22.56 -6.20
CA ALA A 194 -0.44 22.32 -5.47
C ALA A 194 -1.25 21.14 -6.04
N VAL A 195 -1.27 20.95 -7.36
CA VAL A 195 -1.96 19.80 -7.97
C VAL A 195 -1.15 18.51 -7.77
N GLN A 196 0.18 18.54 -7.91
CA GLN A 196 1.05 17.40 -7.56
C GLN A 196 0.78 16.92 -6.14
N GLU A 197 0.76 17.85 -5.19
CA GLU A 197 0.51 17.56 -3.79
C GLU A 197 -0.89 16.98 -3.55
N ALA A 198 -1.91 17.51 -4.21
CA ALA A 198 -3.27 16.97 -4.11
C ALA A 198 -3.38 15.53 -4.65
N LEU A 199 -2.66 15.21 -5.72
CA LEU A 199 -2.62 13.85 -6.30
C LEU A 199 -1.76 12.90 -5.46
N ARG A 200 -0.64 13.38 -4.91
CA ARG A 200 0.21 12.60 -3.99
C ARG A 200 -0.60 12.05 -2.81
N LYS A 201 -1.56 12.84 -2.30
CA LYS A 201 -2.46 12.47 -1.19
C LYS A 201 -3.48 11.38 -1.49
N ASP A 202 -3.54 10.82 -2.70
CA ASP A 202 -4.44 9.69 -2.97
C ASP A 202 -4.13 8.47 -2.08
N VAL A 203 -2.85 8.13 -1.89
CA VAL A 203 -2.40 7.09 -0.95
C VAL A 203 -2.64 7.45 0.51
N GLU A 204 -2.40 8.69 0.93
CA GLU A 204 -2.75 9.16 2.28
C GLU A 204 -4.26 9.05 2.54
N ARG A 205 -5.11 9.25 1.52
CA ARG A 205 -6.55 9.05 1.63
C ARG A 205 -6.91 7.57 1.78
N ALA A 206 -6.22 6.67 1.07
CA ALA A 206 -6.39 5.23 1.25
C ALA A 206 -6.00 4.82 2.68
N PHE A 207 -4.89 5.33 3.20
CA PHE A 207 -4.47 5.16 4.59
C PHE A 207 -5.51 5.65 5.60
N GLY A 208 -6.05 6.86 5.42
CA GLY A 208 -7.09 7.39 6.30
C GLY A 208 -8.35 6.51 6.34
N VAL A 209 -8.72 5.88 5.22
CA VAL A 209 -9.86 4.94 5.18
C VAL A 209 -9.54 3.62 5.88
N LEU A 210 -8.30 3.13 5.78
CA LEU A 210 -7.86 1.94 6.51
C LEU A 210 -7.86 2.18 8.02
N GLN A 211 -7.30 3.30 8.48
CA GLN A 211 -7.24 3.65 9.91
C GLN A 211 -8.63 3.92 10.51
N ALA A 212 -9.57 4.46 9.73
CA ALA A 212 -10.94 4.69 10.21
C ALA A 212 -11.74 3.40 10.48
N ARG A 213 -11.22 2.24 10.05
CA ARG A 213 -11.82 0.92 10.27
C ARG A 213 -11.16 0.14 11.42
N GLU A 214 -10.16 0.73 12.07
CA GLU A 214 -9.52 0.21 13.29
C GLU A 214 -10.36 0.50 14.54
#